data_AF-A0A1G3LHV6-F1
#
_entry.id   AF-A0A1G3LHV6-F1
#
_cell.length_a   1.000
_cell.length_b   1.000
_cell.length_c   1.000
_cell.angle_alpha   90.00
_cell.angle_beta   90.00
_cell.angle_gamma   90.00
#
_symmetry.space_group_name_H-M   'P 1'
#
loop_
_entity.id
_entity.type
_entity.pdbx_description
1 polymer ?
#
loop_
_entity_poly.entity_id
_entity_poly.type
_entity_poly.pdbx_seq_one_letter_code
_entity_poly.pdbx_strand_id
1 'polypeptide(L)'
;MNKAQVAPRGVNQGALINLLKALRSRGFTVAGLAVGSTTTAVKTANTLQFAINGVNYSKAAEDDITVSGMTNTGVGQFCKIRIEVNSAGTIGFVQGGFAGNQAEARIPTRSASKATVGYVEIPASFTFGTSNFNDAGVAFVNGDPDLDATKLEA
;
A
#
# COMPACT_ATOMS: atom_id res chain seq x y z
N MET A 1 41.29 -27.85 -6.00
CA MET A 1 40.69 -27.58 -4.68
C MET A 1 39.21 -27.28 -4.91
N ASN A 2 38.33 -28.27 -4.75
CA ASN A 2 36.90 -28.08 -4.99
C ASN A 2 36.29 -27.35 -3.80
N LYS A 3 35.86 -26.10 -4.01
CA LYS A 3 35.11 -25.34 -3.01
C LYS A 3 33.63 -25.64 -3.19
N ALA A 4 33.03 -26.37 -2.27
CA ALA A 4 31.58 -26.48 -2.18
C ALA A 4 31.06 -25.23 -1.45
N GLN A 5 30.31 -24.39 -2.15
CA GLN A 5 29.59 -23.27 -1.54
C GLN A 5 28.25 -23.79 -1.04
N VAL A 6 28.06 -23.82 0.27
CA VAL A 6 26.74 -24.08 0.88
C VAL A 6 25.91 -22.82 0.68
N ALA A 7 24.86 -22.90 -0.15
CA ALA A 7 23.88 -21.81 -0.24
C ALA A 7 23.13 -21.69 1.11
N PRO A 8 22.86 -20.47 1.60
CA PRO A 8 22.12 -20.29 2.84
C PRO A 8 20.72 -20.92 2.71
N ARG A 9 20.45 -21.94 3.52
CA ARG A 9 19.14 -22.64 3.61
C ARG A 9 18.20 -21.98 4.64
N GLY A 10 18.39 -20.69 4.94
CA GLY A 10 17.66 -19.98 5.99
C GLY A 10 16.54 -19.11 5.45
N VAL A 11 15.46 -18.96 6.23
CA VAL A 11 14.41 -17.97 5.97
C VAL A 11 15.01 -16.57 6.09
N ASN A 12 14.72 -15.68 5.15
CA ASN A 12 15.08 -14.26 5.27
C ASN A 12 14.34 -13.67 6.48
N GLN A 13 15.07 -13.46 7.58
CA GLN A 13 14.49 -13.02 8.86
C GLN A 13 13.78 -11.67 8.74
N GLY A 14 14.27 -10.76 7.89
CA GLY A 14 13.61 -9.48 7.64
C GLY A 14 12.27 -9.64 6.94
N ALA A 15 12.20 -10.51 5.93
CA ALA A 15 10.95 -10.85 5.25
C ALA A 15 9.94 -11.51 6.21
N LEU A 16 10.41 -12.45 7.04
CA LEU A 16 9.59 -13.12 8.05
C LEU A 16 9.02 -12.13 9.08
N ILE A 17 9.85 -11.23 9.60
CA ILE A 17 9.40 -10.20 10.55
C ILE A 17 8.31 -9.31 9.92
N ASN A 18 8.48 -8.93 8.65
CA ASN A 18 7.49 -8.10 7.96
C ASN A 18 6.17 -8.85 7.75
N LEU A 19 6.21 -10.14 7.39
CA LEU A 19 5.03 -10.98 7.30
C LEU A 19 4.31 -11.12 8.65
N LEU A 20 5.06 -11.38 9.73
CA LEU A 20 4.47 -11.49 11.07
C LEU A 20 3.83 -10.18 11.53
N LYS A 21 4.46 -9.03 11.26
CA LYS A 21 3.86 -7.72 11.49
C LYS A 21 2.59 -7.53 10.67
N ALA A 22 2.60 -8.00 9.43
CA ALA A 22 1.44 -7.95 8.55
C ALA A 22 0.27 -8.76 9.09
N LEU A 23 0.51 -10.01 9.49
CA LEU A 23 -0.50 -10.88 10.08
C LEU A 23 -1.12 -10.29 11.35
N ARG A 24 -0.31 -9.59 12.17
CA ARG A 24 -0.77 -8.92 13.40
C ARG A 24 -1.56 -7.63 13.13
N SER A 25 -1.28 -6.94 12.01
CA SER A 25 -1.94 -5.68 11.65
C SER A 25 -2.42 -5.70 10.19
N ARG A 26 -3.59 -6.29 9.94
CA ARG A 26 -4.12 -6.59 8.59
C ARG A 26 -5.57 -6.15 8.40
N GLY A 27 -5.97 -5.96 7.15
CA GLY A 27 -7.38 -6.01 6.76
C GLY A 27 -7.91 -7.45 6.72
N PHE A 28 -9.19 -7.60 7.07
CA PHE A 28 -9.95 -8.85 6.95
C PHE A 28 -11.01 -8.78 5.85
N THR A 29 -11.47 -7.56 5.52
CA THR A 29 -12.37 -7.32 4.39
C THR A 29 -11.70 -6.41 3.35
N VAL A 30 -12.21 -6.46 2.13
CA VAL A 30 -11.77 -5.57 1.04
C VAL A 30 -12.49 -4.23 1.17
N ALA A 31 -11.73 -3.16 1.42
CA ALA A 31 -12.27 -1.81 1.59
C ALA A 31 -12.87 -1.21 0.30
N GLY A 32 -12.57 -1.79 -0.88
CA GLY A 32 -13.08 -1.30 -2.15
C GLY A 32 -12.48 0.06 -2.51
N LEU A 33 -11.15 0.13 -2.55
CA LEU A 33 -10.42 1.34 -2.95
C LEU A 33 -10.79 1.76 -4.37
N ALA A 34 -11.14 3.04 -4.53
CA ALA A 34 -11.54 3.63 -5.80
C ALA A 34 -11.35 5.16 -5.79
N VAL A 35 -11.62 5.79 -6.94
CA VAL A 35 -11.71 7.26 -7.04
C VAL A 35 -12.89 7.79 -6.23
N GLY A 36 -12.67 8.90 -5.53
CA GLY A 36 -13.69 9.63 -4.79
C GLY A 36 -14.76 10.23 -5.69
N SER A 37 -15.81 10.79 -5.09
CA SER A 37 -16.77 11.63 -5.82
C SER A 37 -16.08 12.90 -6.36
N THR A 38 -15.16 13.45 -5.57
CA THR A 38 -14.15 14.41 -6.00
C THR A 38 -12.98 13.64 -6.63
N THR A 39 -12.74 13.84 -7.92
CA THR A 39 -11.79 13.05 -8.70
C THR A 39 -10.33 13.20 -8.27
N THR A 40 -9.98 14.25 -7.53
CA THR A 40 -8.65 14.46 -6.92
C THR A 40 -8.50 13.78 -5.55
N ALA A 41 -9.50 13.01 -5.10
CA ALA A 41 -9.51 12.28 -3.85
C ALA A 41 -9.77 10.78 -4.06
N VAL A 42 -9.59 10.00 -2.99
CA VAL A 42 -9.81 8.55 -2.99
C VAL A 42 -10.94 8.17 -2.04
N LYS A 43 -11.51 6.98 -2.21
CA LYS A 43 -12.54 6.45 -1.32
C LYS A 43 -12.30 4.99 -0.94
N THR A 44 -12.91 4.59 0.16
CA THR A 44 -13.16 3.19 0.50
C THR A 44 -14.66 2.93 0.35
N ALA A 45 -15.06 2.13 -0.64
CA ALA A 45 -16.47 1.88 -0.95
C ALA A 45 -17.19 0.97 0.05
N ASN A 46 -16.45 0.16 0.82
CA ASN A 46 -16.99 -0.84 1.74
C ASN A 46 -16.51 -0.60 3.17
N THR A 47 -17.23 -1.20 4.13
CA THR A 47 -16.76 -1.28 5.51
C THR A 47 -15.49 -2.12 5.60
N LEU A 48 -14.44 -1.56 6.17
CA LEU A 48 -13.17 -2.23 6.44
C LEU A 48 -13.19 -2.81 7.86
N GLN A 49 -13.03 -4.13 7.98
CA GLN A 49 -12.67 -4.80 9.22
C GLN A 49 -11.17 -5.04 9.21
N PHE A 50 -10.49 -4.68 10.30
CA PHE A 50 -9.04 -4.76 10.37
C PHE A 50 -8.55 -5.01 11.79
N ALA A 51 -7.34 -5.53 11.93
CA ALA A 51 -6.63 -5.60 13.18
C ALA A 51 -5.44 -4.65 13.17
N ILE A 52 -5.13 -4.07 14.33
CA ILE A 52 -3.85 -3.42 14.59
C ILE A 52 -3.33 -3.97 15.90
N ASN A 53 -2.10 -4.47 15.88
CA ASN A 53 -1.44 -5.00 17.06
C ASN A 53 -2.21 -6.14 17.77
N GLY A 54 -3.10 -6.85 17.06
CA GLY A 54 -3.94 -7.93 17.57
C GLY A 54 -5.32 -7.51 18.11
N VAL A 55 -5.66 -6.21 18.05
CA VAL A 55 -6.99 -5.71 18.41
C VAL A 55 -7.80 -5.48 17.14
N ASN A 56 -9.05 -5.95 17.14
CA ASN A 56 -9.96 -5.82 16.00
C ASN A 56 -10.71 -4.48 16.03
N TYR A 57 -10.88 -3.89 14.85
CA TYR A 57 -11.56 -2.63 14.62
C TYR A 57 -12.46 -2.74 13.39
N SER A 58 -13.39 -1.80 13.27
CA SER A 58 -14.19 -1.61 12.07
C SER A 58 -14.25 -0.13 11.71
N LYS A 59 -14.17 0.16 10.42
CA LYS A 59 -14.31 1.50 9.86
C LYS A 59 -15.36 1.43 8.75
N ALA A 60 -16.37 2.27 8.81
CA ALA A 60 -17.34 2.42 7.74
C ALA A 60 -16.67 2.93 6.44
N ALA A 61 -17.37 2.75 5.31
CA ALA A 61 -16.98 3.38 4.05
C ALA A 61 -16.83 4.89 4.22
N GLU A 62 -15.92 5.48 3.46
CA GLU A 62 -15.58 6.90 3.52
C GLU A 62 -15.24 7.35 2.10
N ASP A 63 -15.78 8.50 1.72
CA ASP A 63 -15.58 9.12 0.42
C ASP A 63 -14.74 10.39 0.56
N ASP A 64 -14.15 10.84 -0.54
CA ASP A 64 -13.37 12.08 -0.64
C ASP A 64 -12.25 12.23 0.39
N ILE A 65 -11.55 11.12 0.65
CA ILE A 65 -10.34 11.11 1.46
C ILE A 65 -9.25 11.85 0.70
N THR A 66 -8.89 13.03 1.19
CA THR A 66 -7.90 13.90 0.56
C THR A 66 -6.50 13.32 0.68
N VAL A 67 -5.80 13.18 -0.46
CA VAL A 67 -4.39 12.76 -0.51
C VAL A 67 -3.50 14.00 -0.43
N SER A 68 -2.86 14.22 0.72
CA SER A 68 -2.01 15.39 0.97
C SER A 68 -0.62 15.01 1.47
N GLY A 69 0.35 15.91 1.33
CA GLY A 69 1.71 15.73 1.84
C GLY A 69 2.60 14.81 0.99
N MET A 70 2.15 14.47 -0.22
CA MET A 70 2.92 13.69 -1.19
C MET A 70 3.70 14.62 -2.12
N THR A 71 4.83 14.16 -2.64
CA THR A 71 5.62 14.85 -3.67
C THR A 71 5.07 14.50 -5.05
N ASN A 72 4.83 15.50 -5.89
CA ASN A 72 4.37 15.28 -7.27
C ASN A 72 5.38 14.45 -8.09
N THR A 73 4.88 13.65 -9.03
CA THR A 73 5.75 12.94 -9.97
C THR A 73 6.11 13.85 -11.14
N GLY A 74 7.39 13.90 -11.50
CA GLY A 74 7.87 14.54 -12.72
C GLY A 74 7.69 13.67 -13.97
N VAL A 75 8.19 14.17 -15.10
CA VAL A 75 8.25 13.40 -16.35
C VAL A 75 9.13 12.16 -16.14
N GLY A 76 8.62 10.98 -16.53
CA GLY A 76 9.31 9.71 -16.40
C GLY A 76 9.49 9.22 -14.95
N GLN A 77 8.87 9.86 -13.97
CA GLN A 77 8.93 9.44 -12.57
C GLN A 77 7.63 8.76 -12.17
N PHE A 78 7.71 7.53 -11.67
CA PHE A 78 6.56 6.76 -11.23
C PHE A 78 6.72 6.44 -9.75
N CYS A 79 5.62 6.39 -9.00
CA CYS A 79 5.67 5.94 -7.63
C CYS A 79 4.44 5.10 -7.28
N LYS A 80 4.43 4.55 -6.06
CA LYS A 80 3.26 3.90 -5.48
C LYS A 80 2.98 4.53 -4.12
N ILE A 81 1.72 4.71 -3.80
CA ILE A 81 1.27 5.18 -2.49
C ILE A 81 0.59 4.04 -1.76
N ARG A 82 1.04 3.73 -0.55
CA ARG A 82 0.34 2.82 0.34
C ARG A 82 -0.74 3.58 1.10
N ILE A 83 -1.95 3.02 1.15
CA ILE A 83 -3.08 3.53 1.92
C ILE A 83 -3.20 2.70 3.19
N GLU A 84 -3.26 3.38 4.33
CA GLU A 84 -3.19 2.75 5.64
C GLU A 84 -4.27 3.28 6.58
N VAL A 85 -4.72 2.46 7.51
CA VAL A 85 -5.67 2.85 8.56
C VAL A 85 -5.01 2.74 9.94
N ASN A 86 -5.30 3.70 10.83
CA ASN A 86 -4.86 3.68 12.22
C ASN A 86 -5.94 3.15 13.18
N SER A 87 -5.60 2.98 14.46
CA SER A 87 -6.54 2.49 15.48
C SER A 87 -7.71 3.45 15.77
N ALA A 88 -7.59 4.72 15.38
CA ALA A 88 -8.68 5.69 15.44
C ALA A 88 -9.56 5.68 14.17
N GLY A 89 -9.29 4.78 13.21
CA GLY A 89 -10.01 4.73 11.95
C GLY A 89 -9.64 5.83 10.94
N THR A 90 -8.58 6.60 11.19
CA THR A 90 -8.07 7.60 10.23
C THR A 90 -7.31 6.91 9.10
N ILE A 91 -7.67 7.24 7.85
CA ILE A 91 -6.93 6.83 6.66
C ILE A 91 -5.75 7.79 6.45
N GLY A 92 -4.59 7.22 6.12
CA GLY A 92 -3.38 7.95 5.80
C GLY A 92 -2.65 7.33 4.63
N PHE A 93 -1.64 8.06 4.14
CA PHE A 93 -0.90 7.76 2.94
C PHE A 93 0.59 7.75 3.22
N VAL A 94 1.30 6.81 2.60
CA VAL A 94 2.76 6.78 2.60
C VAL A 94 3.21 6.71 1.14
N GLN A 95 4.13 7.58 0.73
CA GLN A 95 4.67 7.58 -0.62
C GLN A 95 5.93 6.73 -0.75
N GLY A 96 6.08 6.08 -1.90
CA GLY A 96 7.30 5.35 -2.25
C GLY A 96 8.34 6.23 -2.90
N GLY A 97 9.54 5.69 -3.07
CA GLY A 97 10.54 6.32 -3.91
C GLY A 97 10.10 6.34 -5.38
N PHE A 98 10.64 7.30 -6.13
CA PHE A 98 10.42 7.40 -7.57
C PHE A 98 11.23 6.34 -8.33
N ALA A 99 10.67 5.85 -9.43
CA ALA A 99 11.32 4.95 -10.38
C ALA A 99 11.09 5.42 -11.83
N GLY A 100 11.87 4.88 -12.78
CA GLY A 100 11.76 5.23 -14.19
C GLY A 100 10.55 4.63 -14.91
N ASN A 101 9.89 3.64 -14.29
CA ASN A 101 8.65 3.03 -14.78
C ASN A 101 7.81 2.50 -13.60
N GLN A 102 6.53 2.20 -13.87
CA GLN A 102 5.57 1.77 -12.86
C GLN A 102 5.90 0.42 -12.21
N ALA A 103 6.53 -0.50 -12.95
CA ALA A 103 6.86 -1.85 -12.46
C ALA A 103 8.02 -1.82 -11.46
N GLU A 104 8.99 -0.94 -11.66
CA GLU A 104 10.13 -0.74 -10.76
C GLU A 104 9.78 0.06 -9.50
N ALA A 105 8.71 0.86 -9.54
CA ALA A 105 8.24 1.61 -8.40
C ALA A 105 7.87 0.68 -7.25
N ARG A 106 8.56 0.82 -6.12
CA ARG A 106 8.34 -0.05 -4.97
C ARG A 106 7.15 0.44 -4.16
N ILE A 107 6.35 -0.51 -3.71
CA ILE A 107 5.32 -0.23 -2.70
C ILE A 107 6.05 0.16 -1.40
N PRO A 108 5.68 1.27 -0.76
CA PRO A 108 6.25 1.69 0.51
C PRO A 108 6.14 0.61 1.57
N THR A 109 7.11 0.56 2.48
CA THR A 109 6.97 -0.22 3.71
C THR A 109 5.84 0.36 4.54
N ARG A 110 5.03 -0.52 5.14
CA ARG A 110 3.97 -0.08 6.04
C ARG A 110 4.49 0.67 7.26
N SER A 111 3.74 1.68 7.69
CA SER A 111 3.99 2.40 8.94
C SER A 111 3.76 1.51 10.17
N ALA A 112 4.49 1.79 11.24
CA ALA A 112 4.26 1.11 12.51
C ALA A 112 2.83 1.34 13.02
N SER A 113 2.23 0.30 13.61
CA SER A 113 0.89 0.34 14.21
C SER A 113 -0.23 0.80 13.26
N LYS A 114 -0.12 0.48 11.97
CA LYS A 114 -1.16 0.67 10.95
C LYS A 114 -1.47 -0.65 10.25
N ALA A 115 -2.69 -0.75 9.69
CA ALA A 115 -3.04 -1.82 8.77
C ALA A 115 -3.10 -1.28 7.34
N THR A 116 -2.59 -2.05 6.37
CA THR A 116 -2.68 -1.69 4.96
C THR A 116 -4.11 -1.90 4.45
N VAL A 117 -4.67 -0.89 3.80
CA VAL A 117 -5.95 -0.97 3.08
C VAL A 117 -5.71 -1.45 1.64
N GLY A 118 -4.66 -0.93 1.04
CA GLY A 118 -4.21 -1.23 -0.32
C GLY A 118 -3.16 -0.24 -0.77
N TYR A 119 -2.98 -0.10 -2.08
CA TYR A 119 -2.07 0.87 -2.66
C TYR A 119 -2.58 1.41 -3.99
N VAL A 120 -2.00 2.54 -4.41
CA VAL A 120 -2.30 3.20 -5.68
C VAL A 120 -1.01 3.34 -6.47
N GLU A 121 -1.07 2.97 -7.74
CA GLU A 121 -0.03 3.23 -8.73
C GLU A 121 -0.19 4.64 -9.27
N ILE A 122 0.87 5.44 -9.20
CA ILE A 122 0.87 6.86 -9.58
C ILE A 122 1.75 7.04 -10.81
N PRO A 123 1.18 7.49 -11.94
CA PRO A 123 1.92 7.65 -13.19
C PRO A 123 2.88 8.84 -13.15
N ALA A 124 3.67 8.98 -14.21
CA ALA A 124 4.46 10.18 -14.44
C ALA A 124 3.58 11.43 -14.61
N SER A 125 4.15 12.59 -14.25
CA SER A 125 3.51 13.90 -14.38
C SER A 125 2.20 14.06 -13.60
N PHE A 126 2.04 13.34 -12.48
CA PHE A 126 0.90 13.42 -11.58
C PHE A 126 1.13 14.50 -10.51
N THR A 127 0.17 15.43 -10.41
CA THR A 127 0.17 16.52 -9.42
C THR A 127 -0.92 16.29 -8.38
N PHE A 128 -0.53 16.00 -7.14
CA PHE A 128 -1.49 15.77 -6.05
C PHE A 128 -2.33 17.03 -5.79
N GLY A 129 -3.64 16.84 -5.65
CA GLY A 129 -4.60 17.93 -5.50
C GLY A 129 -5.06 18.58 -6.81
N THR A 130 -4.52 18.18 -7.97
CA THR A 130 -4.91 18.72 -9.28
C THR A 130 -5.17 17.64 -10.32
N SER A 131 -4.29 16.66 -10.45
CA SER A 131 -4.50 15.48 -11.30
C SER A 131 -5.60 14.59 -10.74
N ASN A 132 -6.32 13.88 -11.61
CA ASN A 132 -7.43 13.04 -11.19
C ASN A 132 -6.99 11.60 -10.99
N PHE A 133 -7.53 10.93 -9.98
CA PHE A 133 -7.29 9.51 -9.73
C PHE A 133 -8.00 8.57 -10.73
N ASN A 134 -8.76 9.10 -11.68
CA ASN A 134 -9.30 8.37 -12.83
C ASN A 134 -8.54 8.65 -14.14
N ASP A 135 -7.44 9.41 -14.08
CA ASP A 135 -6.57 9.59 -15.25
C ASP A 135 -5.89 8.27 -15.63
N ALA A 136 -5.55 8.14 -16.92
CA ALA A 136 -4.89 6.94 -17.43
C ALA A 136 -3.56 6.67 -16.71
N GLY A 137 -3.34 5.39 -16.34
CA GLY A 137 -2.13 4.96 -15.64
C GLY A 137 -2.24 5.01 -14.11
N VAL A 138 -3.31 5.58 -13.55
CA VAL A 138 -3.63 5.40 -12.13
C VAL A 138 -4.32 4.05 -11.94
N ALA A 139 -3.84 3.24 -11.00
CA ALA A 139 -4.45 1.94 -10.68
C ALA A 139 -4.59 1.73 -9.17
N PHE A 140 -5.79 1.33 -8.74
CA PHE A 140 -6.06 0.96 -7.35
C PHE A 140 -5.90 -0.55 -7.16
N VAL A 141 -5.14 -0.93 -6.15
CA VAL A 141 -4.97 -2.33 -5.75
C VAL A 141 -5.41 -2.50 -4.32
N ASN A 142 -6.35 -3.42 -4.10
CA ASN A 142 -6.92 -3.71 -2.80
C ASN A 142 -6.08 -4.75 -2.04
N GLY A 143 -6.02 -4.60 -0.72
CA GLY A 143 -5.38 -5.58 0.17
C GLY A 143 -3.90 -5.31 0.43
N ASP A 144 -3.37 -5.98 1.45
CA ASP A 144 -1.98 -5.80 1.89
C ASP A 144 -1.03 -6.56 0.95
N PRO A 145 -0.17 -5.86 0.18
CA PRO A 145 0.79 -6.52 -0.72
C PRO A 145 1.85 -7.30 0.04
N ASP A 146 1.98 -7.12 1.36
CA ASP A 146 2.88 -7.91 2.21
C ASP A 146 2.30 -9.30 2.53
N LEU A 147 0.99 -9.53 2.30
CA LEU A 147 0.28 -10.78 2.56
C LEU A 147 -0.04 -11.58 1.30
N ASP A 148 0.48 -11.19 0.14
CA ASP A 148 0.24 -11.92 -1.10
C ASP A 148 0.80 -13.36 -1.01
N ALA A 149 -0.03 -14.34 -1.39
CA ALA A 149 0.24 -15.78 -1.24
C ALA A 149 1.51 -16.23 -1.99
N THR A 150 1.87 -15.50 -3.05
CA THR A 150 3.10 -15.72 -3.83
C THR A 150 4.39 -15.58 -3.01
N LYS A 151 4.35 -14.91 -1.85
CA LYS A 151 5.51 -14.71 -0.97
C LYS A 151 5.80 -15.86 -0.01
N LEU A 152 4.90 -16.84 0.10
CA LEU A 152 5.06 -18.02 0.96
C LEU A 152 5.54 -19.26 0.21
N GLU A 153 5.50 -19.25 -1.12
CA GLU A 153 5.83 -20.40 -1.99
C GLU A 153 7.30 -20.38 -2.48
N ALA A 154 8.23 -19.83 -1.69
CA ALA A 154 9.66 -19.70 -2.04
C ALA A 154 10.55 -20.75 -1.38
#